data_AF-A0A7F5RJ35-F1
#
_entry.id   AF-A0A7F5RJ35-F1
#
_cell.length_a   1.000
_cell.length_b   1.000
_cell.length_c   1.000
_cell.angle_alpha   90.00
_cell.angle_beta   90.00
_cell.angle_gamma   90.00
#
_symmetry.space_group_name_H-M   'P 1'
#
loop_
_entity.id
_entity.type
_entity.pdbx_description
1 polymer ?
#
loop_
_entity_poly.entity_id
_entity_poly.type
_entity_poly.pdbx_seq_one_letter_code
_entity_poly.pdbx_strand_id
1 'polypeptide(L)'
;MAERDWSLRVQKLCNEVKTKLYRHSLHLVASEACEKIPRHIKDFARNVHSFFKNSSKRIAQYQEFQEFCDAKIHKILRPALFTHPDRSDQTGQLDKNDPRLKSVDYIYKAMHDPQTKIYLIILEWILPKIVGVNELFQSDKTIIKILYDKMVYAYKDLLSIYIDQTYMLRKNVSEIDPDPKNKNSNTPFLPIGNMYLGVKILRELSRPEIASRTNMVKDIRERCRDFIATTCMELKKRFGFSENSPLAKMSCLGFTTTTSSSPTRPSTLLPLITSLPQIINPDDFQTYQLIYDQWRKLPMMKLPDHLKNTEPDKFWAELSLSRDIDNTN
;
A
#
# COMPACT_ATOMS: atom_id res chain seq x y z
N MET A 1 19.84 11.20 -30.68
CA MET A 1 18.78 10.61 -31.53
C MET A 1 17.93 9.56 -30.80
N ALA A 2 18.27 9.17 -29.56
CA ALA A 2 17.57 8.17 -28.74
C ALA A 2 16.40 8.70 -27.87
N GLU A 3 16.09 10.01 -27.90
CA GLU A 3 15.06 10.63 -27.06
C GLU A 3 13.66 10.74 -27.73
N ARG A 4 13.50 10.24 -28.96
CA ARG A 4 12.28 10.43 -29.77
C ARG A 4 11.30 9.25 -29.76
N ASP A 5 11.60 8.16 -29.05
CA ASP A 5 10.70 7.02 -29.02
C ASP A 5 9.73 7.10 -27.81
N TRP A 6 8.45 7.22 -28.12
CA TRP A 6 7.34 7.14 -27.17
C TRP A 6 7.44 5.88 -26.30
N SER A 7 7.87 4.78 -26.88
CA SER A 7 7.95 3.47 -26.24
C SER A 7 8.97 3.48 -25.08
N LEU A 8 10.14 4.11 -25.29
CA LEU A 8 11.16 4.30 -24.27
C LEU A 8 10.71 5.26 -23.15
N ARG A 9 9.95 6.31 -23.50
CA ARG A 9 9.37 7.26 -22.53
C ARG A 9 8.32 6.59 -21.65
N VAL A 10 7.47 5.74 -22.24
CA VAL A 10 6.50 4.92 -21.50
C VAL A 10 7.21 3.93 -20.59
N GLN A 11 8.27 3.27 -21.05
CA GLN A 11 9.06 2.36 -20.20
C GLN A 11 9.67 3.09 -18.99
N LYS A 12 10.28 4.27 -19.20
CA LYS A 12 10.84 5.09 -18.12
C LYS A 12 9.77 5.51 -17.12
N LEU A 13 8.60 5.93 -17.61
CA LEU A 13 7.45 6.25 -16.77
C LEU A 13 6.99 5.07 -15.93
N CYS A 14 6.89 3.89 -16.54
CA CYS A 14 6.50 2.67 -15.84
C CYS A 14 7.43 2.38 -14.66
N ASN A 15 8.74 2.61 -14.84
CA ASN A 15 9.75 2.39 -13.81
C ASN A 15 9.77 3.48 -12.73
N GLU A 16 9.58 4.75 -13.07
CA GLU A 16 9.56 5.87 -12.12
C GLU A 16 8.34 5.83 -11.19
N VAL A 17 7.17 5.52 -11.76
CA VAL A 17 5.92 5.27 -11.01
C VAL A 17 6.14 4.18 -9.96
N LYS A 18 6.80 3.09 -10.36
CA LYS A 18 7.05 1.93 -9.49
C LYS A 18 8.00 2.22 -8.32
N THR A 19 9.09 2.96 -8.56
CA THR A 19 10.21 3.04 -7.61
C THR A 19 10.15 4.21 -6.63
N LYS A 20 9.72 5.41 -7.04
CA LYS A 20 9.87 6.62 -6.20
C LYS A 20 8.58 7.08 -5.50
N LEU A 21 7.42 7.00 -6.15
CA LEU A 21 6.22 7.67 -5.65
C LEU A 21 5.44 6.86 -4.61
N TYR A 22 5.37 5.53 -4.77
CA TYR A 22 4.42 4.71 -3.99
C TYR A 22 5.02 3.97 -2.79
N ARG A 23 6.28 3.53 -2.85
CA ARG A 23 6.91 2.85 -1.70
C ARG A 23 7.14 3.81 -0.53
N HIS A 24 7.62 5.02 -0.82
CA HIS A 24 7.80 6.05 0.20
C HIS A 24 6.46 6.54 0.76
N SER A 25 5.43 6.66 -0.10
CA SER A 25 4.11 7.10 0.35
C SER A 25 3.43 6.06 1.24
N LEU A 26 3.55 4.76 0.97
CA LEU A 26 2.98 3.72 1.84
C LEU A 26 3.65 3.62 3.21
N HIS A 27 4.97 3.83 3.30
CA HIS A 27 5.64 3.91 4.59
C HIS A 27 5.09 5.09 5.42
N LEU A 28 4.87 6.24 4.78
CA LEU A 28 4.28 7.41 5.44
C LEU A 28 2.83 7.15 5.87
N VAL A 29 2.02 6.50 5.04
CA VAL A 29 0.66 6.04 5.40
C VAL A 29 0.70 5.19 6.67
N ALA A 30 1.58 4.19 6.71
CA ALA A 30 1.71 3.30 7.85
C ALA A 30 2.16 4.05 9.12
N SER A 31 3.11 4.98 8.99
CA SER A 31 3.61 5.80 10.09
C SER A 31 2.51 6.65 10.72
N GLU A 32 1.70 7.34 9.90
CA GLU A 32 0.58 8.16 10.37
C GLU A 32 -0.52 7.32 11.02
N ALA A 33 -0.87 6.18 10.42
CA ALA A 33 -1.83 5.26 11.00
C ALA A 33 -1.36 4.75 12.36
N CYS A 34 -0.07 4.42 12.50
CA CYS A 34 0.50 3.95 13.76
C CYS A 34 0.40 4.96 14.90
N GLU A 35 0.24 6.27 14.66
CA GLU A 35 -0.03 7.26 15.72
C GLU A 35 -1.40 7.07 16.40
N LYS A 36 -2.31 6.29 15.81
CA LYS A 36 -3.60 5.94 16.44
C LYS A 36 -3.52 4.75 17.39
N ILE A 37 -2.44 3.97 17.32
CA ILE A 37 -2.19 2.84 18.24
C ILE A 37 -1.67 3.38 19.58
N PRO A 38 -2.07 2.80 20.73
CA PRO A 38 -1.55 3.20 22.03
C PRO A 38 -0.02 3.12 22.13
N ARG A 39 0.59 4.11 22.81
CA ARG A 39 2.05 4.20 22.98
C ARG A 39 2.66 2.96 23.63
N HIS A 40 1.97 2.37 24.61
CA HIS A 40 2.45 1.15 25.30
C HIS A 40 2.66 -0.04 24.34
N ILE A 41 1.89 -0.14 23.25
CA ILE A 41 2.09 -1.20 22.24
C ILE A 41 3.37 -0.94 21.43
N LYS A 42 3.65 0.33 21.10
CA LYS A 42 4.89 0.72 20.41
C LYS A 42 6.10 0.43 21.28
N ASP A 43 6.02 0.80 22.56
CA ASP A 43 7.08 0.59 23.54
C ASP A 43 7.31 -0.90 23.81
N PHE A 44 6.22 -1.68 23.89
CA PHE A 44 6.27 -3.14 23.94
C PHE A 44 7.03 -3.73 22.74
N ALA A 45 6.64 -3.39 21.51
CA ALA A 45 7.32 -3.89 20.31
C ALA A 45 8.81 -3.50 20.26
N ARG A 46 9.15 -2.28 20.68
CA ARG A 46 10.56 -1.81 20.78
C ARG A 46 11.35 -2.57 21.83
N ASN A 47 10.76 -2.79 23.00
CA ASN A 47 11.40 -3.53 24.10
C ASN A 47 11.64 -4.99 23.72
N VAL A 48 10.65 -5.65 23.12
CA VAL A 48 10.80 -7.02 22.60
C VAL A 48 11.92 -7.08 21.57
N HIS A 49 11.92 -6.21 20.56
CA HIS A 49 12.99 -6.21 19.56
C HIS A 49 14.37 -5.93 20.19
N SER A 50 14.49 -4.95 21.09
CA SER A 50 15.74 -4.63 21.79
C SER A 50 16.26 -5.81 22.62
N PHE A 51 15.36 -6.54 23.29
CA PHE A 51 15.68 -7.70 24.13
C PHE A 51 16.33 -8.84 23.33
N PHE A 52 15.86 -9.09 22.11
CA PHE A 52 16.38 -10.13 21.23
C PHE A 52 17.55 -9.67 20.35
N LYS A 53 17.52 -8.42 19.83
CA LYS A 53 18.50 -7.89 18.86
C LYS A 53 19.95 -8.07 19.32
N ASN A 54 20.21 -7.86 20.61
CA ASN A 54 21.57 -7.83 21.14
C ASN A 54 22.05 -9.20 21.67
N SER A 55 21.30 -10.28 21.46
CA SER A 55 21.66 -11.60 22.00
C SER A 55 21.38 -12.72 21.01
N SER A 56 22.43 -13.18 20.34
CA SER A 56 22.39 -14.38 19.47
C SER A 56 21.89 -15.61 20.23
N LYS A 57 22.29 -15.78 21.51
CA LYS A 57 21.81 -16.85 22.38
C LYS A 57 20.28 -16.84 22.53
N ARG A 58 19.67 -15.67 22.79
CA ARG A 58 18.21 -15.56 22.96
C ARG A 58 17.46 -15.78 21.64
N ILE A 59 18.03 -15.34 20.53
CA ILE A 59 17.47 -15.60 19.20
C ILE A 59 17.46 -17.11 18.92
N ALA A 60 18.56 -17.81 19.20
CA ALA A 60 18.64 -19.26 19.06
C ALA A 60 17.65 -19.99 19.99
N GLN A 61 17.60 -19.63 21.28
CA GLN A 61 16.64 -20.20 22.23
C GLN A 61 15.18 -19.94 21.85
N TYR A 62 14.88 -18.78 21.27
CA TYR A 62 13.54 -18.48 20.77
C TYR A 62 13.18 -19.37 19.58
N GLN A 63 14.12 -19.59 18.66
CA GLN A 63 13.92 -20.50 17.54
C GLN A 63 13.71 -21.94 18.03
N GLU A 64 14.54 -22.44 18.94
CA GLU A 64 14.38 -23.76 19.57
C GLU A 64 13.01 -23.90 20.25
N PHE A 65 12.55 -22.84 20.93
CA PHE A 65 11.23 -22.82 21.56
C PHE A 65 10.10 -22.86 20.51
N GLN A 66 10.25 -22.15 19.38
CA GLN A 66 9.27 -22.21 18.29
C GLN A 66 9.20 -23.60 17.68
N GLU A 67 10.35 -24.25 17.46
CA GLU A 67 10.44 -25.62 16.96
C GLU A 67 9.83 -26.62 17.95
N PHE A 68 10.13 -26.47 19.25
CA PHE A 68 9.56 -27.30 20.31
C PHE A 68 8.03 -27.19 20.41
N CYS A 69 7.48 -25.99 20.24
CA CYS A 69 6.03 -25.75 20.28
C CYS A 69 5.31 -26.05 18.96
N ASP A 70 5.99 -26.60 17.94
CA ASP A 70 5.48 -26.78 16.58
C ASP A 70 4.84 -25.49 16.01
N ALA A 71 5.43 -24.35 16.39
CA ALA A 71 5.00 -23.03 15.94
C ALA A 71 5.78 -22.63 14.68
N LYS A 72 5.15 -21.85 13.80
CA LYS A 72 5.84 -21.27 12.65
C LYS A 72 7.05 -20.47 13.12
N ILE A 73 8.24 -20.80 12.60
CA ILE A 73 9.47 -20.08 12.92
C ILE A 73 9.34 -18.64 12.41
N HIS A 74 9.37 -17.69 13.34
CA HIS A 74 9.21 -16.26 13.05
C HIS A 74 10.49 -15.51 13.41
N LYS A 75 11.05 -14.79 12.43
CA LYS A 75 12.11 -13.83 12.69
C LYS A 75 11.53 -12.59 13.35
N ILE A 76 12.10 -12.18 14.48
CA ILE A 76 11.75 -10.92 15.13
C ILE A 76 12.33 -9.78 14.28
N LEU A 77 11.46 -9.10 13.55
CA LEU A 77 11.84 -7.98 12.70
C LEU A 77 11.98 -6.69 13.50
N ARG A 78 12.79 -5.76 12.97
CA ARG A 78 12.83 -4.40 13.47
C ARG A 78 11.41 -3.80 13.34
N PRO A 79 10.91 -3.07 14.36
CA PRO A 79 9.61 -2.42 14.28
C PRO A 79 9.67 -1.20 13.33
N ALA A 80 9.89 -1.44 12.04
CA ALA A 80 10.02 -0.40 11.01
C ALA A 80 8.75 0.44 10.88
N LEU A 81 7.60 -0.17 11.18
CA LEU A 81 6.29 0.48 11.20
C LEU A 81 6.16 1.57 12.27
N PHE A 82 6.94 1.48 13.36
CA PHE A 82 6.87 2.40 14.51
C PHE A 82 8.07 3.36 14.57
N THR A 83 8.97 3.31 13.56
CA THR A 83 10.13 4.19 13.47
C THR A 83 9.80 5.35 12.54
N HIS A 84 9.67 6.55 13.11
CA HIS A 84 9.72 7.80 12.35
C HIS A 84 11.07 7.90 11.64
N PRO A 85 11.15 8.35 10.38
CA PRO A 85 12.40 8.48 9.64
C PRO A 85 13.42 9.40 10.31
N ASP A 86 12.98 10.27 11.22
CA ASP A 86 13.80 11.32 11.84
C ASP A 86 14.36 10.97 13.23
N ARG A 87 14.16 9.74 13.72
CA ARG A 87 14.55 9.34 15.09
C ARG A 87 15.52 8.16 15.16
N SER A 88 16.27 7.90 14.08
CA SER A 88 17.35 6.90 14.10
C SER A 88 18.53 7.29 14.99
N ASP A 89 18.66 8.56 15.39
CA ASP A 89 19.91 9.09 15.93
C ASP A 89 19.91 9.36 17.44
N GLN A 90 18.81 9.06 18.16
CA GLN A 90 18.74 9.24 19.62
C GLN A 90 18.74 7.94 20.44
N THR A 91 19.37 6.87 19.95
CA THR A 91 19.73 5.72 20.82
C THR A 91 21.10 5.88 21.48
N GLY A 92 21.64 7.10 21.53
CA GLY A 92 22.76 7.45 22.38
C GLY A 92 22.28 7.84 23.78
N GLN A 93 22.73 7.10 24.80
CA GLN A 93 22.60 7.41 26.23
C GLN A 93 21.23 7.15 26.87
N LEU A 94 20.87 5.87 27.02
CA LEU A 94 20.13 5.42 28.19
C LEU A 94 21.07 4.56 29.05
N ASP A 95 21.69 5.28 29.98
CA ASP A 95 22.13 4.92 31.32
C ASP A 95 22.65 3.49 31.61
N LYS A 96 23.90 3.43 32.10
CA LYS A 96 24.68 2.22 32.41
C LYS A 96 24.25 1.55 33.73
N ASN A 97 22.95 1.49 34.02
CA ASN A 97 22.38 0.83 35.20
C ASN A 97 21.47 -0.32 34.74
N ASP A 98 21.91 -1.58 34.92
CA ASP A 98 21.43 -2.79 34.24
C ASP A 98 19.95 -2.76 33.77
N PRO A 99 19.66 -2.22 32.56
CA PRO A 99 18.31 -1.92 32.09
C PRO A 99 17.56 -3.17 31.60
N ARG A 100 18.22 -4.33 31.68
CA ARG A 100 17.75 -5.61 31.14
C ARG A 100 16.67 -6.26 32.00
N LEU A 101 16.72 -6.11 33.32
CA LEU A 101 15.69 -6.66 34.21
C LEU A 101 14.37 -5.87 34.11
N LYS A 102 14.44 -4.53 34.12
CA LYS A 102 13.24 -3.67 34.02
C LYS A 102 12.50 -3.83 32.68
N SER A 103 13.23 -4.03 31.58
CA SER A 103 12.62 -4.29 30.27
C SER A 103 11.99 -5.67 30.18
N VAL A 104 12.58 -6.69 30.81
CA VAL A 104 11.98 -8.04 30.91
C VAL A 104 10.71 -8.04 31.75
N ASP A 105 10.73 -7.39 32.92
CA ASP A 105 9.53 -7.28 33.77
C ASP A 105 8.40 -6.54 33.06
N TYR A 106 8.74 -5.51 32.30
CA TYR A 106 7.77 -4.79 31.47
C TYR A 106 7.19 -5.69 30.37
N ILE A 107 8.03 -6.41 29.62
CA ILE A 107 7.59 -7.35 28.58
C ILE A 107 6.68 -8.41 29.19
N TYR A 108 7.07 -8.99 30.34
CA TYR A 108 6.30 -10.00 31.03
C TYR A 108 4.91 -9.46 31.43
N LYS A 109 4.85 -8.29 32.08
CA LYS A 109 3.58 -7.65 32.46
C LYS A 109 2.70 -7.32 31.25
N ALA A 110 3.30 -6.79 30.18
CA ALA A 110 2.58 -6.46 28.96
C ALA A 110 2.07 -7.71 28.21
N MET A 111 2.81 -8.82 28.22
CA MET A 111 2.34 -10.08 27.62
C MET A 111 1.15 -10.68 28.35
N HIS A 112 1.04 -10.45 29.67
CA HIS A 112 -0.09 -10.91 30.49
C HIS A 112 -1.28 -9.95 30.46
N ASP A 113 -1.13 -8.76 29.87
CA ASP A 113 -2.20 -7.80 29.74
C ASP A 113 -3.15 -8.17 28.57
N PRO A 114 -4.46 -8.39 28.84
CA PRO A 114 -5.44 -8.71 27.81
C PRO A 114 -5.55 -7.63 26.72
N GLN A 115 -5.36 -6.36 27.07
CA GLN A 115 -5.44 -5.25 26.10
C GLN A 115 -4.29 -5.32 25.09
N THR A 116 -3.07 -5.56 25.55
CA THR A 116 -1.90 -5.77 24.70
C THR A 116 -2.11 -6.95 23.75
N LYS A 117 -2.64 -8.08 24.23
CA LYS A 117 -2.97 -9.23 23.38
C LYS A 117 -3.96 -8.87 22.27
N ILE A 118 -5.03 -8.14 22.58
CA ILE A 118 -6.04 -7.73 21.60
C ILE A 118 -5.40 -6.84 20.52
N TYR A 119 -4.54 -5.88 20.89
CA TYR A 119 -3.83 -5.04 19.91
C TYR A 119 -2.87 -5.83 19.02
N LEU A 120 -2.17 -6.83 19.55
CA LEU A 120 -1.31 -7.69 18.72
C LEU A 120 -2.14 -8.47 17.69
N ILE A 121 -3.32 -8.97 18.07
CA ILE A 121 -4.24 -9.66 17.15
C ILE A 121 -4.82 -8.69 16.10
N ILE A 122 -5.12 -7.45 16.49
CA ILE A 122 -5.53 -6.39 15.55
C ILE A 122 -4.42 -6.12 14.53
N LEU A 123 -3.17 -5.99 14.99
CA LEU A 123 -2.02 -5.78 14.11
C LEU A 123 -1.79 -6.97 13.20
N GLU A 124 -1.86 -8.19 13.71
CA GLU A 124 -1.78 -9.42 12.90
C GLU A 124 -2.84 -9.44 11.79
N TRP A 125 -4.05 -8.92 12.06
CA TRP A 125 -5.13 -8.89 11.09
C TRP A 125 -5.00 -7.77 10.05
N ILE A 126 -4.62 -6.55 10.46
CA ILE A 126 -4.63 -5.39 9.57
C ILE A 126 -3.34 -5.21 8.77
N LEU A 127 -2.20 -5.61 9.32
CA LEU A 127 -0.90 -5.44 8.64
C LEU A 127 -0.83 -6.18 7.30
N PRO A 128 -1.34 -7.42 7.15
CA PRO A 128 -1.38 -8.09 5.85
C PRO A 128 -2.12 -7.30 4.77
N LYS A 129 -3.17 -6.55 5.13
CA LYS A 129 -3.92 -5.70 4.17
C LYS A 129 -3.06 -4.54 3.65
N ILE A 130 -2.24 -3.94 4.51
CA ILE A 130 -1.30 -2.86 4.15
C ILE A 130 -0.08 -3.41 3.41
N VAL A 131 0.46 -4.55 3.87
CA VAL A 131 1.61 -5.22 3.23
C VAL A 131 1.24 -5.71 1.84
N GLY A 132 0.05 -6.27 1.64
CA GLY A 132 -0.42 -6.69 0.31
C GLY A 132 -0.47 -5.52 -0.67
N VAL A 133 -0.86 -4.33 -0.22
CA VAL A 133 -0.78 -3.11 -1.04
C VAL A 133 0.68 -2.77 -1.38
N ASN A 134 1.59 -2.87 -0.41
CA ASN A 134 3.01 -2.64 -0.65
C ASN A 134 3.64 -3.67 -1.61
N GLU A 135 3.26 -4.95 -1.52
CA GLU A 135 3.71 -6.01 -2.43
C GLU A 135 3.35 -5.72 -3.90
N LEU A 136 2.20 -5.07 -4.16
CA LEU A 136 1.85 -4.65 -5.52
C LEU A 136 2.89 -3.70 -6.13
N PHE A 137 3.43 -2.78 -5.32
CA PHE A 137 4.48 -1.85 -5.73
C PHE A 137 5.90 -2.44 -5.66
N GLN A 138 6.09 -3.50 -4.87
CA GLN A 138 7.37 -4.21 -4.78
C GLN A 138 7.54 -5.30 -5.84
N SER A 139 6.47 -5.72 -6.51
CA SER A 139 6.53 -6.76 -7.53
C SER A 139 7.48 -6.39 -8.67
N ASP A 140 8.28 -7.33 -9.16
CA ASP A 140 9.17 -7.10 -10.31
C ASP A 140 8.41 -6.92 -11.63
N LYS A 141 7.10 -7.22 -11.65
CA LYS A 141 6.23 -7.11 -12.81
C LYS A 141 5.71 -5.69 -13.03
N THR A 142 5.48 -5.29 -14.27
CA THR A 142 4.86 -4.00 -14.58
C THR A 142 3.34 -4.13 -14.53
N ILE A 143 2.79 -3.96 -13.33
CA ILE A 143 1.37 -4.16 -13.00
C ILE A 143 0.49 -2.97 -13.40
N ILE A 144 1.02 -1.95 -14.07
CA ILE A 144 0.34 -0.65 -14.26
C ILE A 144 -1.07 -0.75 -14.84
N LYS A 145 -1.31 -1.71 -15.76
CA LYS A 145 -2.63 -1.98 -16.34
C LYS A 145 -3.70 -2.31 -15.27
N ILE A 146 -3.32 -3.05 -14.23
CA ILE A 146 -4.24 -3.55 -13.19
C ILE A 146 -3.94 -2.91 -11.82
N LEU A 147 -2.92 -2.05 -11.72
CA LEU A 147 -2.48 -1.44 -10.48
C LEU A 147 -3.56 -0.53 -9.90
N TYR A 148 -4.17 0.31 -10.74
CA TYR A 148 -5.26 1.18 -10.32
C TYR A 148 -6.44 0.36 -9.77
N ASP A 149 -6.88 -0.66 -10.50
CA ASP A 149 -8.01 -1.51 -10.08
C ASP A 149 -7.73 -2.27 -8.77
N LYS A 150 -6.50 -2.79 -8.62
CA LYS A 150 -6.08 -3.46 -7.38
C LYS A 150 -5.99 -2.49 -6.20
N MET A 151 -5.51 -1.26 -6.43
CA MET A 151 -5.49 -0.21 -5.41
C MET A 151 -6.89 0.21 -5.00
N VAL A 152 -7.79 0.36 -5.97
CA VAL A 152 -9.22 0.64 -5.72
C VAL A 152 -9.85 -0.50 -4.91
N TYR A 153 -9.57 -1.76 -5.26
CA TYR A 153 -10.08 -2.91 -4.52
C TYR A 153 -9.56 -2.94 -3.07
N ALA A 154 -8.26 -2.78 -2.86
CA ALA A 154 -7.67 -2.76 -1.53
C ALA A 154 -8.19 -1.59 -0.68
N TYR A 155 -8.37 -0.42 -1.28
CA TYR A 155 -8.96 0.73 -0.61
C TYR A 155 -10.43 0.49 -0.26
N LYS A 156 -11.22 -0.10 -1.16
CA LYS A 156 -12.61 -0.49 -0.86
C LYS A 156 -12.69 -1.53 0.25
N ASP A 157 -11.80 -2.51 0.28
CA ASP A 157 -11.73 -3.51 1.36
C ASP A 157 -11.49 -2.83 2.72
N LEU A 158 -10.58 -1.86 2.81
CA LEU A 158 -10.34 -1.08 4.04
C LEU A 158 -11.54 -0.23 4.47
N LEU A 159 -12.19 0.45 3.53
CA LEU A 159 -13.38 1.26 3.81
C LEU A 159 -14.57 0.40 4.28
N SER A 160 -14.73 -0.80 3.71
CA SER A 160 -15.84 -1.71 4.03
C SER A 160 -15.88 -2.16 5.50
N ILE A 161 -14.79 -1.97 6.24
CA ILE A 161 -14.70 -2.28 7.67
C ILE A 161 -15.60 -1.34 8.50
N TYR A 162 -15.78 -0.09 8.07
CA TYR A 162 -16.42 0.96 8.87
C TYR A 162 -17.40 1.86 8.10
N ILE A 163 -17.53 1.69 6.78
CA ILE A 163 -18.50 2.38 5.92
C ILE A 163 -19.50 1.36 5.38
N ASP A 164 -20.75 1.79 5.22
CA ASP A 164 -21.80 0.96 4.64
C ASP A 164 -21.48 0.54 3.19
N GLN A 165 -21.57 -0.77 2.92
CA GLN A 165 -21.24 -1.34 1.61
C GLN A 165 -22.19 -0.88 0.50
N THR A 166 -23.47 -0.65 0.81
CA THR A 166 -24.46 -0.25 -0.20
C THR A 166 -24.18 1.15 -0.74
N TYR A 167 -23.68 2.04 0.13
CA TYR A 167 -23.21 3.37 -0.28
C TYR A 167 -21.95 3.28 -1.15
N MET A 168 -21.00 2.40 -0.79
CA MET A 168 -19.75 2.24 -1.51
C MET A 168 -19.90 1.68 -2.93
N LEU A 169 -20.93 0.86 -3.16
CA LEU A 169 -21.21 0.31 -4.50
C LEU A 169 -21.82 1.35 -5.44
N ARG A 170 -22.46 2.39 -4.91
CA ARG A 170 -23.17 3.41 -5.70
C ARG A 170 -22.33 4.63 -6.05
N LYS A 171 -21.25 4.89 -5.29
CA LYS A 171 -20.47 6.12 -5.41
C LYS A 171 -19.05 5.85 -5.90
N ASN A 172 -18.51 6.81 -6.65
CA ASN A 172 -17.11 6.80 -7.04
C ASN A 172 -16.19 6.91 -5.81
N VAL A 173 -15.14 6.10 -5.82
CA VAL A 173 -14.19 5.96 -4.69
C VAL A 173 -13.53 7.28 -4.30
N SER A 174 -13.32 8.16 -5.28
CA SER A 174 -12.79 9.51 -5.07
C SER A 174 -13.67 10.41 -4.21
N GLU A 175 -14.99 10.22 -4.26
CA GLU A 175 -15.96 11.09 -3.62
C GLU A 175 -16.38 10.59 -2.22
N ILE A 176 -15.87 9.43 -1.83
CA ILE A 176 -16.08 8.88 -0.50
C ILE A 176 -15.09 9.58 0.44
N ASP A 177 -15.61 10.28 1.44
CA ASP A 177 -14.80 10.82 2.52
C ASP A 177 -14.57 9.72 3.56
N PRO A 178 -13.31 9.28 3.77
CA PRO A 178 -13.00 8.25 4.75
C PRO A 178 -12.98 8.75 6.20
N ASP A 179 -13.07 10.05 6.48
CA ASP A 179 -12.93 10.58 7.85
C ASP A 179 -14.26 10.57 8.63
N PRO A 180 -14.42 9.70 9.67
CA PRO A 180 -15.62 9.69 10.51
C PRO A 180 -15.78 10.94 11.39
N LYS A 181 -14.75 11.78 11.51
CA LYS A 181 -14.79 13.03 12.29
C LYS A 181 -15.19 14.22 11.43
N ASN A 182 -15.22 14.08 10.10
CA ASN A 182 -15.65 15.15 9.23
C ASN A 182 -17.18 15.30 9.27
N LYS A 183 -17.64 16.28 10.05
CA LYS A 183 -19.06 16.62 10.20
C LYS A 183 -19.74 17.09 8.92
N ASN A 184 -18.97 17.47 7.90
CA ASN A 184 -19.49 17.91 6.60
C ASN A 184 -19.62 16.76 5.61
N SER A 185 -19.19 15.54 5.97
CA SER A 185 -19.29 14.37 5.11
C SER A 185 -20.65 13.70 5.27
N ASN A 186 -21.34 13.47 4.16
CA ASN A 186 -22.58 12.68 4.11
C ASN A 186 -22.30 11.16 4.02
N THR A 187 -21.11 10.72 4.44
CA THR A 187 -20.72 9.31 4.38
C THR A 187 -21.44 8.54 5.50
N PRO A 188 -22.22 7.49 5.18
CA PRO A 188 -22.85 6.66 6.20
C PRO A 188 -21.81 5.73 6.85
N PHE A 189 -21.37 6.11 8.04
CA PHE A 189 -20.46 5.30 8.86
C PHE A 189 -21.23 4.27 9.69
N LEU A 190 -20.66 3.07 9.80
CA LEU A 190 -21.22 2.02 10.64
C LEU A 190 -21.08 2.38 12.13
N PRO A 191 -22.06 2.00 12.98
CA PRO A 191 -21.90 2.07 14.42
C PRO A 191 -20.66 1.31 14.88
N ILE A 192 -19.98 1.80 15.92
CA ILE A 192 -18.73 1.22 16.46
C ILE A 192 -18.88 -0.29 16.77
N GLY A 193 -20.06 -0.71 17.22
CA GLY A 193 -20.36 -2.12 17.51
C GLY A 193 -20.56 -3.01 16.28
N ASN A 194 -20.93 -2.44 15.13
CA ASN A 194 -21.26 -3.16 13.90
C ASN A 194 -20.08 -3.23 12.91
N MET A 195 -18.93 -2.65 13.28
CA MET A 195 -17.72 -2.71 12.46
C MET A 195 -17.19 -4.15 12.35
N TYR A 196 -16.77 -4.54 11.16
CA TYR A 196 -16.18 -5.86 10.94
C TYR A 196 -14.69 -5.88 11.30
N LEU A 197 -14.40 -6.20 12.56
CA LEU A 197 -13.04 -6.36 13.07
C LEU A 197 -12.74 -7.86 13.17
N GLY A 198 -12.35 -8.50 12.06
CA GLY A 198 -11.86 -9.90 11.92
C GLY A 198 -12.23 -10.96 12.97
N VAL A 199 -12.61 -12.17 12.55
CA VAL A 199 -13.12 -13.26 13.43
C VAL A 199 -12.31 -13.48 14.73
N LYS A 200 -10.97 -13.45 14.69
CA LYS A 200 -10.13 -13.60 15.89
C LYS A 200 -10.35 -12.49 16.92
N ILE A 201 -10.48 -11.24 16.48
CA ILE A 201 -10.69 -10.06 17.34
C ILE A 201 -12.10 -10.12 17.93
N LEU A 202 -13.13 -10.42 17.12
CA LEU A 202 -14.50 -10.60 17.62
C LEU A 202 -14.56 -11.67 18.72
N ARG A 203 -13.90 -12.81 18.52
CA ARG A 203 -13.85 -13.89 19.52
C ARG A 203 -13.22 -13.45 20.84
N GLU A 204 -12.10 -12.71 20.78
CA GLU A 204 -11.43 -12.21 21.99
C GLU A 204 -12.26 -11.11 22.68
N LEU A 205 -12.90 -10.22 21.93
CA LEU A 205 -13.79 -9.19 22.48
C LEU A 205 -15.08 -9.75 23.10
N SER A 206 -15.54 -10.91 22.63
CA SER A 206 -16.73 -11.61 23.16
C SER A 206 -16.46 -12.40 24.43
N ARG A 207 -15.21 -12.56 24.89
CA ARG A 207 -14.92 -13.27 26.13
C ARG A 207 -15.52 -12.53 27.33
N PRO A 208 -16.12 -13.22 28.31
CA PRO A 208 -16.80 -12.59 29.44
C PRO A 208 -15.88 -11.69 30.28
N GLU A 209 -14.59 -12.03 30.42
CA GLU A 209 -13.63 -11.20 31.17
C GLU A 209 -13.33 -9.86 30.48
N ILE A 210 -13.51 -9.80 29.16
CA ILE A 210 -13.22 -8.64 28.32
C ILE A 210 -14.50 -7.86 28.01
N ALA A 211 -15.60 -8.55 27.72
CA ALA A 211 -16.91 -7.97 27.42
C ALA A 211 -17.48 -7.18 28.60
N SER A 212 -17.16 -7.58 29.84
CA SER A 212 -17.50 -6.82 31.06
C SER A 212 -16.80 -5.45 31.12
N ARG A 213 -15.66 -5.27 30.44
CA ARG A 213 -14.91 -4.02 30.38
C ARG A 213 -15.36 -3.16 29.19
N THR A 214 -16.61 -2.71 29.21
CA THR A 214 -17.26 -1.95 28.12
C THR A 214 -16.46 -0.74 27.65
N ASN A 215 -15.87 0.04 28.56
CA ASN A 215 -15.04 1.21 28.21
C ASN A 215 -13.78 0.83 27.42
N MET A 216 -13.10 -0.24 27.82
CA MET A 216 -11.89 -0.73 27.15
C MET A 216 -12.23 -1.24 25.75
N VAL A 217 -13.30 -2.02 25.62
CA VAL A 217 -13.76 -2.54 24.32
C VAL A 217 -14.14 -1.39 23.38
N LYS A 218 -14.81 -0.35 23.90
CA LYS A 218 -15.15 0.85 23.12
C LYS A 218 -13.90 1.59 22.65
N ASP A 219 -12.94 1.88 23.53
CA ASP A 219 -11.69 2.57 23.18
C ASP A 219 -10.87 1.76 22.15
N ILE A 220 -10.80 0.43 22.29
CA ILE A 220 -10.14 -0.45 21.31
C ILE A 220 -10.79 -0.30 19.93
N ARG A 221 -12.13 -0.39 19.85
CA ARG A 221 -12.85 -0.28 18.58
C ARG A 221 -12.70 1.10 17.95
N GLU A 222 -12.77 2.17 18.75
CA GLU A 222 -12.57 3.55 18.29
C GLU A 222 -11.16 3.76 17.74
N ARG A 223 -10.13 3.27 18.43
CA ARG A 223 -8.74 3.35 17.94
C ARG A 223 -8.51 2.53 16.69
N CYS A 224 -9.13 1.35 16.57
CA CYS A 224 -9.09 0.55 15.35
C CYS A 224 -9.71 1.30 14.17
N ARG A 225 -10.90 1.89 14.37
CA ARG A 225 -11.55 2.73 13.36
C ARG A 225 -10.66 3.88 12.96
N ASP A 226 -10.12 4.61 13.93
CA ASP A 226 -9.28 5.77 13.67
C ASP A 226 -7.99 5.38 12.94
N PHE A 227 -7.40 4.22 13.26
CA PHE A 227 -6.24 3.65 12.54
C PHE A 227 -6.57 3.38 11.07
N ILE A 228 -7.68 2.69 10.79
CA ILE A 228 -8.12 2.37 9.43
C ILE A 228 -8.49 3.65 8.68
N ALA A 229 -9.25 4.54 9.29
CA ALA A 229 -9.65 5.81 8.69
C ALA A 229 -8.43 6.67 8.34
N THR A 230 -7.45 6.78 9.24
CA THR A 230 -6.19 7.50 8.97
C THR A 230 -5.42 6.85 7.83
N THR A 231 -5.38 5.51 7.77
CA THR A 231 -4.79 4.76 6.65
C THR A 231 -5.47 5.14 5.33
N CYS A 232 -6.81 5.13 5.29
CA CYS A 232 -7.59 5.49 4.11
C CYS A 232 -7.39 6.96 3.71
N MET A 233 -7.37 7.89 4.67
CA MET A 233 -7.13 9.31 4.41
C MET A 233 -5.75 9.55 3.76
N GLU A 234 -4.70 8.98 4.35
CA GLU A 234 -3.35 9.13 3.82
C GLU A 234 -3.17 8.41 2.47
N LEU A 235 -3.81 7.25 2.28
CA LEU A 235 -3.87 6.58 0.98
C LEU A 235 -4.54 7.46 -0.07
N LYS A 236 -5.72 8.03 0.24
CA LYS A 236 -6.46 8.89 -0.67
C LYS A 236 -5.67 10.15 -1.04
N LYS A 237 -5.05 10.79 -0.05
CA LYS A 237 -4.21 11.99 -0.21
C LYS A 237 -3.02 11.75 -1.14
N ARG A 238 -2.37 10.58 -1.02
CA ARG A 238 -1.11 10.27 -1.71
C ARG A 238 -1.31 9.58 -3.05
N PHE A 239 -2.31 8.71 -3.16
CA PHE A 239 -2.61 7.99 -4.39
C PHE A 239 -3.47 8.81 -5.35
N GLY A 240 -4.44 9.57 -4.80
CA GLY A 240 -5.41 10.31 -5.61
C GLY A 240 -6.26 9.37 -6.45
N PHE A 241 -7.32 8.80 -5.88
CA PHE A 241 -8.21 7.82 -6.56
C PHE A 241 -9.04 8.41 -7.72
N SER A 242 -8.69 9.58 -8.25
CA SER A 242 -9.41 10.23 -9.35
C SER A 242 -9.31 9.40 -10.61
N GLU A 243 -10.42 9.25 -11.33
CA GLU A 243 -10.44 8.66 -12.68
C GLU A 243 -9.58 9.48 -13.66
N ASN A 244 -9.35 10.76 -13.35
CA ASN A 244 -8.47 11.62 -14.13
C ASN A 244 -6.98 11.46 -13.78
N SER A 245 -6.65 10.62 -12.79
CA SER A 245 -5.26 10.35 -12.41
C SER A 245 -4.49 9.72 -13.58
N PRO A 246 -3.17 10.01 -13.70
CA PRO A 246 -2.34 9.40 -14.73
C PRO A 246 -2.41 7.87 -14.72
N LEU A 247 -2.44 7.24 -13.53
CA LEU A 247 -2.51 5.80 -13.38
C LEU A 247 -3.79 5.17 -13.95
N ALA A 248 -4.95 5.78 -13.72
CA ALA A 248 -6.21 5.31 -14.29
C ALA A 248 -6.16 5.33 -15.84
N LYS A 249 -5.56 6.40 -16.39
CA LYS A 249 -5.37 6.58 -17.84
C LYS A 249 -4.29 5.67 -18.43
N MET A 250 -3.32 5.22 -17.64
CA MET A 250 -2.27 4.28 -18.08
C MET A 250 -2.80 2.86 -18.36
N SER A 251 -4.03 2.53 -17.95
CA SER A 251 -4.69 1.26 -18.28
C SER A 251 -4.75 0.99 -19.80
N CYS A 252 -4.74 2.03 -20.63
CA CYS A 252 -4.74 1.91 -22.10
C CYS A 252 -3.40 1.45 -22.70
N LEU A 253 -2.31 1.41 -21.92
CA LEU A 253 -0.96 1.08 -22.40
C LEU A 253 -0.68 -0.44 -22.53
N GLY A 254 -1.67 -1.31 -22.27
CA GLY A 254 -1.51 -2.76 -22.43
C GLY A 254 -1.70 -3.23 -23.88
N PHE A 255 -1.05 -4.35 -24.26
CA PHE A 255 -1.10 -4.92 -25.61
C PHE A 255 -2.53 -4.99 -26.18
N THR A 256 -3.48 -5.53 -25.42
CA THR A 256 -4.87 -5.72 -25.89
C THR A 256 -5.57 -4.39 -26.17
N THR A 257 -5.29 -3.34 -25.41
CA THR A 257 -5.91 -2.02 -25.57
C THR A 257 -5.20 -1.17 -26.64
N THR A 258 -3.92 -1.44 -26.93
CA THR A 258 -3.13 -0.73 -27.94
C THR A 258 -3.22 -1.33 -29.35
N THR A 259 -3.60 -2.59 -29.49
CA THR A 259 -3.59 -3.30 -30.80
C THR A 259 -4.96 -3.65 -31.33
N SER A 260 -5.95 -3.86 -30.46
CA SER A 260 -7.33 -4.15 -30.89
C SER A 260 -8.15 -2.87 -31.03
N SER A 261 -9.14 -2.88 -31.94
CA SER A 261 -10.22 -1.88 -32.01
C SER A 261 -11.18 -1.98 -30.81
N SER A 262 -10.63 -2.14 -29.60
CA SER A 262 -11.39 -2.21 -28.36
C SER A 262 -12.11 -0.88 -28.11
N PRO A 263 -13.36 -0.89 -27.62
CA PRO A 263 -14.06 0.32 -27.19
C PRO A 263 -13.34 1.07 -26.06
N THR A 264 -12.39 0.43 -25.37
CA THR A 264 -11.60 1.03 -24.28
C THR A 264 -10.34 1.76 -24.75
N ARG A 265 -10.07 1.80 -26.07
CA ARG A 265 -8.92 2.53 -26.62
C ARG A 265 -9.27 4.02 -26.70
N PRO A 266 -8.53 4.91 -26.00
CA PRO A 266 -8.74 6.33 -26.16
C PRO A 266 -8.35 6.76 -27.60
N SER A 267 -9.22 7.55 -28.22
CA SER A 267 -8.93 8.19 -29.51
C SER A 267 -7.70 9.09 -29.43
N THR A 268 -7.44 9.63 -28.23
CA THR A 268 -6.42 10.65 -28.00
C THR A 268 -5.63 10.36 -26.73
N LEU A 269 -4.29 10.38 -26.82
CA LEU A 269 -3.39 10.28 -25.65
C LEU A 269 -3.21 11.60 -24.88
N LEU A 270 -3.73 12.71 -25.41
CA LEU A 270 -3.59 14.05 -24.85
C LEU A 270 -3.95 14.11 -23.35
N PRO A 271 -5.06 13.51 -22.86
CA PRO A 271 -5.40 13.56 -21.44
C PRO A 271 -4.39 12.86 -20.52
N LEU A 272 -3.61 11.90 -21.05
CA LEU A 272 -2.55 11.18 -20.33
C LEU A 272 -1.24 11.97 -20.39
N ILE A 273 -0.87 12.46 -21.57
CA ILE A 273 0.36 13.23 -21.77
C ILE A 273 0.32 14.55 -20.99
N THR A 274 -0.81 15.27 -21.03
CA THR A 274 -0.99 16.53 -20.28
C THR A 274 -0.94 16.30 -18.77
N SER A 275 -1.31 15.11 -18.29
CA SER A 275 -1.22 14.77 -16.87
C SER A 275 0.20 14.42 -16.39
N LEU A 276 1.18 14.38 -17.29
CA LEU A 276 2.55 13.92 -17.05
C LEU A 276 3.61 14.90 -17.61
N PRO A 277 3.64 16.15 -17.12
CA PRO A 277 4.57 17.18 -17.60
C PRO A 277 6.05 16.83 -17.35
N GLN A 278 6.33 15.86 -16.47
CA GLN A 278 7.69 15.39 -16.17
C GLN A 278 8.31 14.58 -17.32
N ILE A 279 7.51 14.06 -18.25
CA ILE A 279 7.97 13.18 -19.34
C ILE A 279 8.03 13.95 -20.66
N ILE A 280 7.09 14.86 -20.87
CA ILE A 280 6.93 15.62 -22.10
C ILE A 280 6.67 17.06 -21.70
N ASN A 281 7.55 17.95 -22.16
CA ASN A 281 7.40 19.37 -21.94
C ASN A 281 6.06 19.83 -22.57
N PRO A 282 5.14 20.46 -21.83
CA PRO A 282 3.84 20.92 -22.35
C PRO A 282 3.94 21.83 -23.58
N ASP A 283 5.05 22.53 -23.77
CA ASP A 283 5.26 23.45 -24.89
C ASP A 283 5.88 22.79 -26.14
N ASP A 284 6.22 21.49 -26.09
CA ASP A 284 6.85 20.76 -27.19
C ASP A 284 5.82 20.09 -28.12
N PHE A 285 5.07 20.91 -28.85
CA PHE A 285 4.01 20.45 -29.76
C PHE A 285 4.49 19.46 -30.84
N GLN A 286 5.76 19.52 -31.24
CA GLN A 286 6.33 18.60 -32.23
C GLN A 286 6.43 17.18 -31.68
N THR A 287 6.88 17.03 -30.44
CA THR A 287 6.93 15.73 -29.76
C THR A 287 5.52 15.18 -29.50
N TYR A 288 4.55 16.04 -29.16
CA TYR A 288 3.14 15.62 -29.01
C TYR A 288 2.59 15.03 -30.31
N GLN A 289 2.80 15.69 -31.44
CA GLN A 289 2.32 15.23 -32.74
C GLN A 289 2.97 13.91 -33.15
N LEU A 290 4.28 13.77 -32.95
CA LEU A 290 5.01 12.53 -33.26
C LEU A 290 4.47 11.33 -32.48
N ILE A 291 4.24 11.50 -31.18
CA ILE A 291 3.68 10.46 -30.31
C ILE A 291 2.27 10.09 -30.77
N TYR A 292 1.47 11.09 -31.13
CA TYR A 292 0.11 10.88 -31.59
C TYR A 292 0.04 10.06 -32.89
N ASP A 293 0.91 10.41 -33.85
CA ASP A 293 1.02 9.69 -35.11
C ASP A 293 1.53 8.26 -34.91
N GLN A 294 2.50 8.07 -34.01
CA GLN A 294 2.95 6.74 -33.60
C GLN A 294 1.84 5.92 -32.95
N TRP A 295 1.02 6.52 -32.08
CA TRP A 295 -0.12 5.86 -31.43
C TRP A 295 -1.16 5.42 -32.47
N ARG A 296 -1.53 6.30 -33.40
CA ARG A 296 -2.51 6.01 -34.47
C ARG A 296 -2.09 4.89 -35.41
N LYS A 297 -0.78 4.73 -35.64
CA LYS A 297 -0.22 3.67 -36.50
C LYS A 297 -0.18 2.29 -35.82
N LEU A 298 -0.25 2.20 -34.50
CA LEU A 298 -0.13 0.93 -33.75
C LEU A 298 -1.13 -0.17 -34.17
N PRO A 299 -2.44 0.09 -34.38
CA PRO A 299 -3.39 -0.93 -34.84
C PRO A 299 -3.09 -1.48 -36.24
N MET A 300 -2.34 -0.72 -37.04
CA MET A 300 -2.02 -1.07 -38.42
C MET A 300 -0.70 -1.86 -38.51
N MET A 301 0.07 -1.95 -37.42
CA MET A 301 1.32 -2.71 -37.38
C MET A 301 1.04 -4.20 -37.15
N LYS A 302 1.69 -5.07 -37.94
CA LYS A 302 1.68 -6.52 -37.70
C LYS A 302 2.63 -6.85 -36.56
N LEU A 303 2.09 -6.96 -35.36
CA LEU A 303 2.86 -7.28 -34.16
C LEU A 303 2.97 -8.79 -33.94
N PRO A 304 4.13 -9.32 -33.54
CA PRO A 304 4.30 -10.73 -33.23
C PRO A 304 3.32 -11.25 -32.17
N ASP A 305 2.79 -12.47 -32.36
CA ASP A 305 1.81 -13.08 -31.46
C ASP A 305 2.34 -13.30 -30.03
N HIS A 306 3.65 -13.45 -29.83
CA HIS A 306 4.25 -13.60 -28.51
C HIS A 306 4.11 -12.34 -27.64
N LEU A 307 3.86 -11.18 -28.26
CA LEU A 307 3.62 -9.91 -27.55
C LEU A 307 2.24 -9.84 -26.88
N LYS A 308 1.31 -10.75 -27.22
CA LYS A 308 -0.04 -10.78 -26.63
C LYS A 308 -0.04 -10.98 -25.12
N ASN A 309 0.98 -11.66 -24.60
CA ASN A 309 1.08 -12.05 -23.20
C ASN A 309 2.24 -11.35 -22.46
N THR A 310 2.96 -10.42 -23.09
CA THR A 310 4.03 -9.67 -22.43
C THR A 310 3.49 -8.54 -21.57
N GLU A 311 4.25 -8.24 -20.51
CA GLU A 311 3.97 -7.11 -19.62
C GLU A 311 4.12 -5.78 -20.37
N PRO A 312 3.39 -4.72 -19.99
CA PRO A 312 3.40 -3.45 -20.72
C PRO A 312 4.81 -2.86 -20.93
N ASP A 313 5.67 -2.91 -19.93
CA ASP A 313 7.08 -2.49 -20.03
C ASP A 313 7.87 -3.28 -21.07
N LYS A 314 7.76 -4.62 -21.08
CA LYS A 314 8.43 -5.49 -22.04
C LYS A 314 7.88 -5.32 -23.44
N PHE A 315 6.56 -5.15 -23.55
CA PHE A 315 5.89 -4.81 -24.80
C PHE A 315 6.45 -3.51 -25.39
N TRP A 316 6.51 -2.43 -24.61
CA TRP A 316 7.04 -1.15 -25.09
C TRP A 316 8.55 -1.20 -25.35
N ALA A 317 9.32 -1.97 -24.57
CA ALA A 317 10.75 -2.17 -24.82
C ALA A 317 11.01 -2.93 -26.12
N GLU A 318 10.31 -4.04 -26.37
CA GLU A 318 10.43 -4.81 -27.61
C GLU A 318 9.88 -4.01 -28.81
N LEU A 319 8.86 -3.18 -28.62
CA LEU A 319 8.38 -2.27 -29.65
C LEU A 319 9.44 -1.22 -30.04
N SER A 320 10.17 -0.65 -29.06
CA SER A 320 11.28 0.27 -29.35
C SER A 320 12.37 -0.39 -30.18
N LEU A 321 12.76 -1.61 -29.79
CA LEU A 321 13.79 -2.37 -30.50
C LEU A 321 13.35 -2.76 -31.92
N SER A 322 12.08 -3.10 -32.12
CA SER A 322 11.55 -3.45 -33.45
C SER A 322 11.50 -2.28 -34.44
N ARG A 323 11.31 -1.04 -33.95
CA ARG A 323 11.23 0.16 -34.79
C ARG A 323 12.59 0.70 -35.22
N ASP A 324 13.65 0.39 -34.49
CA ASP A 324 15.02 0.71 -34.91
C ASP A 324 15.48 -0.17 -36.09
N ILE A 325 14.88 -1.35 -36.26
CA ILE A 325 15.18 -2.28 -37.36
C ILE A 325 14.52 -1.83 -38.68
N ASP A 326 13.31 -1.26 -38.63
CA ASP A 326 12.61 -0.76 -39.83
C ASP A 326 13.15 0.59 -40.33
N ASN A 327 13.86 1.36 -39.50
CA ASN A 327 14.46 2.65 -39.87
C ASN A 327 15.93 2.54 -40.36
N THR A 328 16.47 1.34 -40.50
CA THR A 328 17.86 1.09 -40.93
C THR A 328 17.98 0.54 -42.35
N ASN A 329 16.91 0.57 -43.16
CA ASN A 329 16.94 0.30 -44.60
C ASN A 329 16.59 1.51 -45.45
#